data_AF-A0A914YUK1-F1
#
_entry.id   AF-A0A914YUK1-F1
#
_cell.length_a   1.000
_cell.length_b   1.000
_cell.length_c   1.000
_cell.angle_alpha   90.00
_cell.angle_beta   90.00
_cell.angle_gamma   90.00
#
_symmetry.space_group_name_H-M   'P 1'
#
loop_
_entity.id
_entity.type
_entity.pdbx_description
1 polymer ?
#
loop_
_entity_poly.entity_id
_entity_poly.type
_entity_poly.pdbx_seq_one_letter_code
_entity_poly.pdbx_strand_id
1 'polypeptide(L)'
;MENFDLGIGQDPCGFLLFKELGITATIMAGAMPLMDDIEYVHGIPIQRSYNNFIFNGYINAPYLTFKQRLGASLEILTKYLGYGSPTNYEMQKILDKEFGKGKYNIEEAMQDVSLIFSNSHELIDIARPTISKVIPIGGLAMIPPKPLTEVCKKFI
;
A
#
# COMPACT_ATOMS: atom_id res chain seq x y z
N MET A 1 -15.23 -9.60 28.07
CA MET A 1 -14.67 -8.94 26.88
C MET A 1 -14.14 -10.04 26.00
N GLU A 2 -14.47 -10.02 24.71
CA GLU A 2 -13.84 -10.92 23.75
C GLU A 2 -12.37 -10.48 23.59
N ASN A 3 -11.45 -11.44 23.60
CA ASN A 3 -10.04 -11.19 23.36
C ASN A 3 -9.77 -11.46 21.87
N PHE A 4 -9.20 -10.49 21.18
CA PHE A 4 -8.83 -10.62 19.77
C PHE A 4 -7.34 -10.88 19.66
N ASP A 5 -6.97 -11.94 18.93
CA ASP A 5 -5.57 -12.34 18.77
C ASP A 5 -4.91 -11.72 17.53
N LEU A 6 -5.69 -11.19 16.58
CA LEU A 6 -5.20 -10.71 15.27
C LEU A 6 -6.08 -9.59 14.71
N GLY A 7 -5.46 -8.49 14.28
CA GLY A 7 -6.11 -7.42 13.53
C GLY A 7 -5.73 -7.46 12.05
N ILE A 8 -6.71 -7.40 11.14
CA ILE A 8 -6.46 -7.27 9.69
C ILE A 8 -7.09 -5.97 9.21
N GLY A 9 -6.30 -5.12 8.56
CA GLY A 9 -6.76 -3.81 8.09
C GLY A 9 -6.00 -3.35 6.85
N GLN A 10 -6.45 -2.24 6.26
CA GLN A 10 -5.79 -1.61 5.12
C GLN A 10 -5.27 -0.22 5.48
N ASP A 11 -6.05 0.53 6.26
CA ASP A 11 -5.80 1.95 6.51
C ASP A 11 -5.12 2.21 7.87
N PRO A 12 -4.33 3.28 7.99
CA PRO A 12 -3.70 3.70 9.25
C PRO A 12 -4.67 3.83 10.44
N CYS A 13 -5.91 4.27 10.19
CA CYS A 13 -6.94 4.34 11.23
C CYS A 13 -7.20 2.99 11.92
N GLY A 14 -7.21 1.90 11.15
CA GLY A 14 -7.46 0.56 11.66
C GLY A 14 -6.35 0.09 12.61
N PHE A 15 -5.10 0.37 12.25
CA PHE A 15 -3.94 -0.02 13.08
C PHE A 15 -3.88 0.74 14.40
N LEU A 16 -4.31 2.00 14.42
CA LEU A 16 -4.44 2.77 15.66
C LEU A 16 -5.49 2.17 16.59
N LEU A 17 -6.63 1.74 16.05
CA LEU A 17 -7.65 1.05 16.83
C LEU A 17 -7.12 -0.27 17.40
N PHE A 18 -6.39 -1.05 16.60
CA PHE A 18 -5.77 -2.29 17.08
C PHE A 18 -4.79 -2.03 18.23
N LYS A 19 -4.00 -0.95 18.15
CA LYS A 19 -3.07 -0.55 19.20
C LYS A 19 -3.78 -0.14 20.50
N GLU A 20 -4.88 0.62 20.42
CA GLU A 20 -5.70 0.97 21.59
C GLU A 20 -6.36 -0.27 22.22
N LEU A 21 -6.75 -1.26 21.41
CA LEU A 21 -7.29 -2.54 21.88
C LEU A 21 -6.24 -3.52 22.42
N GLY A 22 -4.94 -3.16 22.38
CA GLY A 22 -3.85 -4.03 22.82
C GLY A 22 -3.53 -5.18 21.86
N ILE A 23 -4.01 -5.12 20.61
CA ILE A 23 -3.75 -6.12 19.57
C ILE A 23 -2.43 -5.77 18.88
N THR A 24 -1.39 -6.55 19.15
CA THR A 24 -0.05 -6.33 18.57
C THR A 24 0.19 -7.11 17.29
N ALA A 25 -0.44 -8.28 17.13
CA ALA A 25 -0.40 -9.05 15.91
C ALA A 25 -1.34 -8.42 14.88
N THR A 26 -0.78 -7.77 13.87
CA THR A 26 -1.54 -7.04 12.86
C THR A 26 -1.07 -7.34 11.45
N ILE A 27 -2.01 -7.42 10.51
CA ILE A 27 -1.75 -7.66 9.09
C ILE A 27 -2.33 -6.51 8.29
N MET A 28 -1.51 -5.92 7.43
CA MET A 28 -1.95 -5.01 6.39
C MET A 28 -2.31 -5.80 5.14
N ALA A 29 -3.55 -5.73 4.68
CA ALA A 29 -4.00 -6.40 3.47
C ALA A 29 -4.30 -5.37 2.36
N GLY A 30 -3.46 -5.34 1.33
CA GLY A 30 -3.61 -4.49 0.17
C GLY A 30 -4.30 -5.20 -0.99
N ALA A 31 -5.30 -4.55 -1.58
CA ALA A 31 -5.98 -5.04 -2.80
C ALA A 31 -5.15 -4.85 -4.08
N MET A 32 -4.03 -4.13 -4.00
CA MET A 32 -3.15 -3.77 -5.10
C MET A 32 -1.71 -4.25 -4.83
N PRO A 33 -0.81 -4.20 -5.81
CA PRO A 33 0.62 -4.33 -5.56
C PRO A 33 1.10 -3.30 -4.53
N LEU A 34 2.21 -3.61 -3.86
CA LEU A 34 2.80 -2.78 -2.82
C LEU A 34 2.98 -1.32 -3.28
N MET A 35 2.35 -0.38 -2.58
CA MET A 35 2.37 1.05 -2.92
C MET A 35 3.60 1.75 -2.36
N ASP A 36 4.04 2.79 -3.05
CA ASP A 36 5.22 3.59 -2.68
C ASP A 36 5.14 4.22 -1.29
N ASP A 37 3.93 4.60 -0.82
CA ASP A 37 3.77 5.12 0.55
C ASP A 37 4.07 4.04 1.59
N ILE A 38 3.65 2.81 1.32
CA ILE A 38 3.92 1.67 2.20
C ILE A 38 5.40 1.32 2.12
N GLU A 39 6.00 1.35 0.93
CA GLU A 39 7.45 1.18 0.77
C GLU A 39 8.23 2.22 1.57
N TYR A 40 7.89 3.50 1.44
CA TYR A 40 8.55 4.59 2.17
C TYR A 40 8.45 4.42 3.69
N VAL A 41 7.24 4.18 4.18
CA VAL A 41 6.98 4.04 5.62
C VAL A 41 7.76 2.85 6.19
N HIS A 42 7.92 1.77 5.43
CA HIS A 42 8.67 0.59 5.86
C HIS A 42 10.17 0.63 5.52
N GLY A 43 10.68 1.75 4.99
CA GLY A 43 12.09 1.89 4.61
C GLY A 43 12.52 1.03 3.43
N ILE A 44 11.57 0.56 2.62
CA ILE A 44 11.84 -0.22 1.41
C ILE A 44 12.32 0.75 0.32
N PRO A 45 13.48 0.51 -0.32
CA PRO A 45 13.99 1.39 -1.36
C PRO A 45 13.07 1.46 -2.60
N ILE A 46 12.57 2.66 -2.92
CA ILE A 46 11.72 2.90 -4.08
C ILE A 46 12.57 3.16 -5.33
N GLN A 47 12.56 2.23 -6.29
CA GLN A 47 13.50 2.24 -7.43
C GLN A 47 12.92 2.86 -8.70
N ARG A 48 12.91 4.20 -8.79
CA ARG A 48 12.39 4.96 -9.94
C ARG A 48 13.19 4.87 -11.24
N SER A 49 14.34 4.19 -11.22
CA SER A 49 15.16 3.98 -12.41
C SER A 49 14.55 2.99 -13.40
N TYR A 50 13.63 2.13 -12.94
CA TYR A 50 12.95 1.13 -13.76
C TYR A 50 11.54 0.78 -13.26
N ASN A 51 11.21 1.07 -11.99
CA ASN A 51 9.87 0.91 -11.45
C ASN A 51 9.07 2.22 -11.60
N ASN A 52 7.76 2.07 -11.75
CA ASN A 52 6.83 3.17 -11.98
C ASN A 52 5.92 3.42 -10.77
N PHE A 53 5.30 4.59 -10.74
CA PHE A 53 4.19 4.86 -9.81
C PHE A 53 2.99 3.97 -10.17
N ILE A 54 2.40 3.29 -9.19
CA ILE A 54 1.27 2.36 -9.44
C ILE A 54 0.08 3.05 -10.12
N PHE A 55 -0.19 4.32 -9.78
CA PHE A 55 -1.31 5.06 -10.37
C PHE A 55 -0.94 5.89 -11.61
N ASN A 56 0.35 6.03 -11.92
CA ASN A 56 0.83 6.90 -13.00
C ASN A 56 2.03 6.26 -13.71
N GLY A 57 1.86 4.99 -14.07
CA GLY A 57 2.94 4.20 -14.66
C GLY A 57 3.03 4.36 -16.17
N TYR A 58 4.26 4.33 -16.68
CA TYR A 58 4.50 4.12 -18.10
C TYR A 58 4.22 2.67 -18.50
N ILE A 59 3.50 2.50 -19.61
CA ILE A 59 3.13 1.18 -20.15
C ILE A 59 4.35 0.30 -20.51
N ASN A 60 5.48 0.92 -20.83
CA ASN A 60 6.70 0.24 -21.24
C ASN A 60 7.64 -0.13 -20.08
N ALA A 61 7.21 -0.03 -18.82
CA ALA A 61 8.03 -0.55 -17.73
C ALA A 61 8.23 -2.08 -17.84
N PRO A 62 9.39 -2.61 -17.40
CA PRO A 62 10.52 -1.90 -16.78
C PRO A 62 11.48 -1.20 -17.77
N TYR A 63 11.20 -1.25 -19.08
CA TYR A 63 12.05 -0.72 -20.16
C TYR A 63 11.83 0.77 -20.41
N LEU A 64 12.13 1.60 -19.39
CA LEU A 64 11.95 3.05 -19.45
C LEU A 64 13.08 3.77 -20.18
N THR A 65 12.73 4.79 -20.96
CA THR A 65 13.69 5.75 -21.54
C THR A 65 14.28 6.68 -20.48
N PHE A 66 15.43 7.30 -20.75
CA PHE A 66 16.07 8.23 -19.81
C PHE A 66 15.13 9.37 -19.35
N LYS A 67 14.34 9.96 -20.27
CA LYS A 67 13.40 11.03 -19.94
C LYS A 67 12.28 10.55 -19.01
N GLN A 68 11.76 9.34 -19.24
CA GLN A 68 10.73 8.74 -18.38
C GLN A 68 11.29 8.47 -16.97
N ARG A 69 12.52 7.95 -16.87
CA ARG A 69 13.20 7.75 -15.58
C ARG A 69 13.39 9.06 -14.82
N LEU A 70 13.80 10.13 -15.53
CA LEU A 70 13.94 11.45 -14.93
C LEU A 70 12.60 12.00 -14.44
N GLY A 71 11.53 11.84 -15.23
CA GLY A 71 10.16 12.22 -14.85
C GLY A 71 9.70 11.49 -13.58
N ALA A 72 9.81 10.17 -13.55
CA ALA A 72 9.46 9.36 -12.38
C ALA A 72 10.29 9.72 -11.13
N SER A 73 11.57 10.09 -11.32
CA SER A 73 12.45 10.53 -10.24
C SER A 73 12.10 11.92 -9.71
N LEU A 74 11.58 12.81 -10.56
CA LEU A 74 11.06 14.12 -10.13
C LEU A 74 9.74 13.97 -9.36
N GLU A 75 8.86 13.08 -9.81
CA GLU A 75 7.56 12.81 -9.15
C GLU A 75 7.75 12.32 -7.71
N ILE A 76 8.69 11.40 -7.47
CA ILE A 76 8.99 10.96 -6.10
C ILE A 76 9.59 12.08 -5.25
N LEU A 77 10.45 12.93 -5.83
CA LEU A 77 11.03 14.05 -5.12
C LEU A 77 9.96 15.08 -4.71
N THR A 78 9.01 15.37 -5.60
CA THR A 78 7.88 16.24 -5.27
C THR A 78 7.02 15.66 -4.16
N LYS A 79 6.84 14.33 -4.12
CA LYS A 79 6.12 13.66 -3.05
C LYS A 79 6.85 13.77 -1.70
N TYR A 80 8.18 13.67 -1.70
CA TYR A 80 8.98 13.84 -0.48
C TYR A 80 9.11 15.29 -0.01
N LEU A 81 9.26 16.24 -0.93
CA LEU A 81 9.43 17.66 -0.61
C LEU A 81 8.11 18.38 -0.30
N GLY A 82 7.00 17.89 -0.87
CA GLY A 82 5.76 18.63 -0.97
C GLY A 82 4.61 18.01 -0.20
N TYR A 83 4.76 17.83 1.13
CA TYR A 83 3.74 17.26 2.02
C TYR A 83 3.70 15.72 1.94
N GLY A 84 4.05 15.05 3.04
CA GLY A 84 3.53 13.70 3.28
C GLY A 84 2.01 13.68 3.04
N SER A 85 1.46 12.52 2.63
CA SER A 85 0.06 12.35 2.22
C SER A 85 -0.85 13.38 2.94
N PRO A 86 -1.47 14.35 2.24
CA PRO A 86 -2.29 15.39 2.87
C PRO A 86 -3.34 14.79 3.81
N THR A 87 -3.82 13.59 3.46
CA THR A 87 -4.67 12.74 4.27
C THR A 87 -4.05 12.35 5.61
N ASN A 88 -2.79 11.90 5.64
CA ASN A 88 -2.08 11.55 6.88
C ASN A 88 -1.90 12.78 7.77
N TYR A 89 -1.58 13.94 7.20
CA TYR A 89 -1.44 15.18 7.98
C TYR A 89 -2.75 15.61 8.64
N GLU A 90 -3.86 15.61 7.89
CA GLU A 90 -5.17 15.94 8.45
C GLU A 90 -5.65 14.90 9.46
N MET A 91 -5.40 13.61 9.20
CA MET A 91 -5.67 12.56 10.18
C MET A 91 -4.85 12.75 11.47
N GLN A 92 -3.56 13.11 11.37
CA GLN A 92 -2.72 13.32 12.54
C GLN A 92 -3.25 14.47 13.40
N LYS A 93 -3.74 15.55 12.78
CA LYS A 93 -4.40 16.65 13.50
C LYS A 93 -5.64 16.18 14.26
N ILE A 94 -6.47 15.35 13.64
CA ILE A 94 -7.68 14.81 14.26
C ILE A 94 -7.29 13.94 15.46
N LEU A 95 -6.29 13.08 15.31
CA LEU A 95 -5.80 12.22 16.40
C LEU A 95 -5.24 13.04 17.56
N ASP A 96 -4.41 14.04 17.27
CA ASP A 96 -3.85 14.94 18.29
C ASP A 96 -4.95 15.70 19.04
N LYS A 97 -6.04 16.05 18.35
CA LYS A 97 -7.19 16.75 18.95
C LYS A 97 -8.00 15.84 19.87
N GLU A 98 -8.31 14.62 19.45
CA GLU A 98 -9.20 13.72 20.19
C GLU A 98 -8.49 12.93 21.30
N PHE A 99 -7.22 12.55 21.08
CA PHE A 99 -6.45 11.68 21.99
C PHE A 99 -5.32 12.40 22.73
N GLY A 100 -5.08 13.66 22.41
CA GLY A 100 -3.96 14.44 22.92
C GLY A 100 -2.74 14.36 22.00
N LYS A 101 -2.06 15.51 21.85
CA LYS A 101 -0.95 15.67 20.92
C LYS A 101 0.17 14.66 21.18
N GLY A 102 0.56 13.92 20.14
CA GLY A 102 1.69 13.00 20.17
C GLY A 102 1.44 11.69 20.90
N LYS A 103 0.20 11.41 21.35
CA LYS A 103 -0.14 10.08 21.90
C LYS A 103 -0.06 9.00 20.81
N TYR A 104 -0.46 9.34 19.59
CA TYR A 104 -0.45 8.45 18.43
C TYR A 104 0.25 9.10 17.26
N ASN A 105 1.03 8.32 16.51
CA ASN A 105 1.63 8.72 15.24
C ASN A 105 1.18 7.74 14.16
N ILE A 106 0.66 8.29 13.05
CA ILE A 106 0.12 7.51 11.93
C ILE A 106 1.19 6.66 11.24
N GLU A 107 2.37 7.23 11.01
CA GLU A 107 3.47 6.54 10.33
C GLU A 107 3.99 5.40 11.22
N GLU A 108 4.17 5.65 12.52
CA GLU A 108 4.55 4.61 13.49
C GLU A 108 3.52 3.49 13.55
N ALA A 109 2.22 3.81 13.54
CA ALA A 109 1.17 2.80 13.55
C ALA A 109 1.20 1.90 12.31
N MET A 110 1.57 2.45 11.15
CA MET A 110 1.76 1.64 9.93
C MET A 110 3.08 0.87 9.94
N GLN A 111 4.16 1.45 10.50
CA GLN A 111 5.46 0.78 10.66
C GLN A 111 5.37 -0.43 11.59
N ASP A 112 4.56 -0.34 12.65
CA ASP A 112 4.41 -1.36 13.69
C ASP A 112 3.66 -2.63 13.23
N VAL A 113 3.10 -2.63 12.00
CA VAL A 113 2.36 -3.79 11.47
C VAL A 113 3.23 -5.07 11.49
N SER A 114 2.66 -6.25 11.70
CA SER A 114 3.46 -7.49 11.74
C SER A 114 3.76 -8.06 10.34
N LEU A 115 2.76 -8.05 9.44
CA LEU A 115 2.86 -8.56 8.07
C LEU A 115 2.09 -7.68 7.08
N ILE A 116 2.56 -7.64 5.84
CA ILE A 116 1.91 -6.92 4.74
C ILE A 116 1.60 -7.92 3.64
N PHE A 117 0.34 -8.08 3.31
CA PHE A 117 -0.15 -8.82 2.17
C PHE A 117 -0.34 -7.88 0.99
N SER A 118 0.46 -8.08 -0.06
CA SER A 118 0.37 -7.34 -1.32
C SER A 118 -0.36 -8.20 -2.34
N ASN A 119 -1.37 -7.66 -3.03
CA ASN A 119 -2.01 -8.36 -4.15
C ASN A 119 -1.15 -8.21 -5.42
N SER A 120 0.04 -8.80 -5.38
CA SER A 120 0.97 -8.91 -6.50
C SER A 120 1.41 -10.35 -6.70
N HIS A 121 1.82 -10.70 -7.92
CA HIS A 121 2.36 -12.01 -8.24
C HIS A 121 3.77 -11.84 -8.77
N GLU A 122 4.74 -12.51 -8.15
CA GLU A 122 6.18 -12.35 -8.44
C GLU A 122 6.58 -12.61 -9.91
N LEU A 123 5.80 -13.42 -10.64
CA LEU A 123 6.05 -13.75 -12.04
C LEU A 123 5.54 -12.68 -13.01
N ILE A 124 4.62 -11.82 -12.56
CA ILE A 124 3.94 -10.82 -13.40
C ILE A 124 4.38 -9.41 -13.00
N ASP A 125 4.64 -9.19 -11.71
CA ASP A 125 5.05 -7.88 -11.17
C ASP A 125 6.50 -7.56 -11.53
N ILE A 126 6.83 -6.27 -11.50
CA ILE A 126 8.19 -5.79 -11.73
C ILE A 126 9.07 -6.19 -10.54
N ALA A 127 10.19 -6.86 -10.81
CA ALA A 127 11.14 -7.24 -9.78
C ALA A 127 11.70 -6.00 -9.06
N ARG A 128 11.45 -5.88 -7.76
CA ARG A 128 11.87 -4.75 -6.93
C ARG A 128 12.31 -5.22 -5.54
N PRO A 129 13.14 -4.43 -4.82
CA PRO A 129 13.48 -4.73 -3.45
C PRO A 129 12.22 -4.87 -2.59
N THR A 130 12.26 -5.83 -1.68
CA THR A 130 11.20 -6.05 -0.69
C THR A 130 11.84 -6.55 0.61
N ILE A 131 11.04 -6.65 1.66
CA ILE A 131 11.44 -7.17 2.97
C ILE A 131 10.59 -8.38 3.32
N SER A 132 11.07 -9.23 4.23
CA SER A 132 10.36 -10.46 4.65
C SER A 132 8.98 -10.21 5.26
N LYS A 133 8.69 -8.98 5.68
CA LYS A 133 7.38 -8.54 6.17
C LYS A 133 6.33 -8.46 5.05
N VAL A 134 6.73 -8.31 3.79
CA VAL A 134 5.82 -8.23 2.64
C VAL A 134 5.68 -9.61 1.99
N ILE A 135 4.47 -10.15 2.01
CA ILE A 135 4.12 -11.43 1.40
C ILE A 135 3.20 -11.16 0.19
N PRO A 136 3.64 -11.48 -1.04
CA PRO A 136 2.78 -11.37 -2.22
C PRO A 136 1.73 -12.49 -2.23
N ILE A 137 0.46 -12.11 -2.29
CA ILE A 137 -0.70 -13.03 -2.35
C ILE A 137 -1.58 -12.70 -3.57
N GLY A 138 -0.96 -12.59 -4.74
CA GLY A 138 -1.65 -12.28 -5.99
C GLY A 138 -2.82 -13.22 -6.29
N GLY A 139 -3.86 -12.67 -6.91
CA GLY A 139 -5.00 -13.45 -7.38
C GLY A 139 -6.18 -13.58 -6.41
N LEU A 140 -6.17 -12.83 -5.30
CA LEU A 140 -7.28 -12.79 -4.34
C LEU A 140 -8.66 -12.51 -4.97
N ALA A 141 -8.69 -11.72 -6.05
CA ALA A 141 -9.92 -11.35 -6.75
C ALA A 141 -10.27 -12.27 -7.94
N MET A 142 -9.47 -13.31 -8.21
CA MET A 142 -9.72 -14.21 -9.34
C MET A 142 -10.79 -15.25 -8.97
N ILE A 143 -12.03 -14.97 -9.36
CA ILE A 143 -13.16 -15.90 -9.26
C ILE A 143 -13.34 -16.59 -10.62
N PRO A 144 -13.68 -17.89 -10.67
CA PRO A 144 -14.03 -18.55 -11.92
C PRO A 144 -15.08 -17.75 -12.71
N PRO A 145 -14.89 -17.59 -14.03
CA PRO A 145 -15.80 -16.80 -14.84
C PRO A 145 -17.21 -17.41 -14.80
N LYS A 146 -18.21 -16.56 -14.61
CA LYS A 146 -19.61 -16.97 -14.78
C LYS A 146 -19.90 -17.20 -16.26
N PRO A 147 -20.81 -18.12 -16.62
CA PRO A 147 -21.24 -18.29 -17.99
C PRO A 147 -21.81 -16.98 -18.55
N LEU A 148 -21.57 -16.73 -19.84
CA LEU A 148 -22.10 -15.58 -20.56
C LEU A 148 -23.63 -15.54 -20.46
N THR A 149 -24.17 -14.37 -20.11
CA THR A 149 -25.62 -14.13 -20.13
C THR A 149 -26.12 -14.07 -21.57
N GLU A 150 -27.40 -14.37 -21.79
CA GLU A 150 -28.04 -14.28 -23.12
C GLU A 150 -27.96 -12.88 -23.74
N VAL A 151 -27.90 -11.83 -22.90
CA VAL A 151 -27.70 -10.46 -23.37
C VAL A 151 -26.31 -10.28 -23.96
N CYS A 152 -25.26 -10.76 -23.28
CA CYS A 152 -23.89 -10.65 -23.76
C CYS A 152 -23.67 -11.49 -25.02
N LYS A 153 -24.30 -12.67 -25.13
CA LYS A 153 -24.22 -13.52 -26.33
C LYS A 153 -24.73 -12.86 -27.62
N LYS A 154 -25.54 -11.80 -27.53
CA LYS A 154 -26.02 -11.05 -28.72
C LYS A 154 -24.99 -10.10 -29.33
N PHE A 155 -23.88 -9.83 -28.62
CA PHE A 155 -22.85 -8.88 -29.02
C PHE A 155 -21.54 -9.57 -29.47
N ILE A 156 -21.53 -10.90 -29.55
CA ILE A 156 -20.40 -11.74 -29.97
C ILE A 156 -20.89 -12.60 -31.13
#